data_AF-N9Q8J0-F1
#
_entry.id   AF-N9Q8J0-F1
#
_cell.length_a   1.000
_cell.length_b   1.000
_cell.length_c   1.000
_cell.angle_alpha   90.00
_cell.angle_beta   90.00
_cell.angle_gamma   90.00
#
_symmetry.space_group_name_H-M   'P 1'
#
loop_
_entity.id
_entity.type
_entity.pdbx_description
1 polymer ?
#
loop_
_entity_poly.entity_id
_entity_poly.type
_entity_poly.pdbx_seq_one_letter_code
_entity_poly.pdbx_strand_id
1 'polypeptide(L)'
;MKIKSLVYCPESDSSVALRKLSISRIASPSSCEAELLRVKRCFSNPATRSIASHLSVRPKPRTSSIASHLATRSSFARFNRVSGFTLLEVMVALAIFAVAAIALTKVAMQYTQSTSNAILRTKAQFVAMNEVAMMEMNQEWLDGTQSKQVTSQGETWQIDKKAQSTISPKIQRIELQVSLFNKEQGKVEAGITNLVFFNYPAKART
;
A
#
# COMPACT_ATOMS: atom_id res chain seq x y z
N MET A 1 20.53 69.87 8.57
CA MET A 1 21.31 70.00 7.32
C MET A 1 21.34 68.64 6.65
N LYS A 2 21.13 68.58 5.32
CA LYS A 2 20.99 67.40 4.42
C LYS A 2 21.94 66.23 4.80
N ILE A 3 21.66 64.96 4.50
CA ILE A 3 21.52 64.37 3.16
C ILE A 3 20.79 63.02 3.24
N LYS A 4 19.79 62.82 2.37
CA LYS A 4 19.18 61.53 2.02
C LYS A 4 20.24 60.62 1.38
N SER A 5 20.36 59.37 1.80
CA SER A 5 20.95 58.32 0.97
C SER A 5 20.01 57.12 0.93
N LEU A 6 19.40 56.96 -0.24
CA LEU A 6 18.60 55.83 -0.67
C LEU A 6 19.54 54.65 -0.98
N VAL A 7 19.23 53.46 -0.47
CA VAL A 7 19.77 52.18 -0.92
C VAL A 7 18.55 51.30 -1.20
N TYR A 8 17.96 51.40 -2.41
CA TYR A 8 18.25 50.61 -3.61
C TYR A 8 18.01 49.10 -3.42
N CYS A 9 16.75 48.69 -3.52
CA CYS A 9 16.35 47.32 -3.83
C CYS A 9 16.29 47.17 -5.36
N PRO A 10 16.98 46.19 -5.97
CA PRO A 10 16.65 45.83 -7.35
C PRO A 10 15.43 44.91 -7.37
N GLU A 11 14.29 45.51 -7.68
CA GLU A 11 13.12 44.84 -8.23
C GLU A 11 13.43 44.50 -9.69
N SER A 12 13.72 43.22 -9.95
CA SER A 12 13.96 42.70 -11.30
C SER A 12 12.67 42.07 -11.80
N ASP A 13 11.76 42.93 -12.22
CA ASP A 13 10.70 42.58 -13.15
C ASP A 13 11.32 42.54 -14.57
N SER A 14 11.24 41.39 -15.24
CA SER A 14 11.64 41.23 -16.64
C SER A 14 10.86 40.08 -17.26
N SER A 15 9.64 40.45 -17.66
CA SER A 15 8.84 39.77 -18.66
C SER A 15 9.58 39.72 -20.00
N VAL A 16 10.06 38.55 -20.43
CA VAL A 16 10.47 38.29 -21.84
C VAL A 16 10.14 36.85 -22.25
N ALA A 17 9.41 36.77 -23.37
CA ALA A 17 9.31 35.67 -24.33
C ALA A 17 8.50 34.41 -23.98
N LEU A 18 7.24 34.48 -24.44
CA LEU A 18 6.48 33.38 -25.02
C LEU A 18 7.36 32.37 -25.80
N ARG A 19 7.41 31.14 -25.32
CA ARG A 19 7.39 29.94 -26.17
C ARG A 19 6.34 28.99 -25.63
N LYS A 20 5.19 28.92 -26.32
CA LYS A 20 4.25 27.80 -26.20
C LYS A 20 4.99 26.54 -26.64
N LEU A 21 5.58 25.82 -25.70
CA LEU A 21 5.91 24.42 -25.91
C LEU A 21 4.63 23.64 -25.64
N SER A 22 4.02 23.22 -26.74
CA SER A 22 2.99 22.19 -26.76
C SER A 22 3.51 20.98 -25.99
N ILE A 23 3.01 20.77 -24.76
CA ILE A 23 3.18 19.52 -24.05
C ILE A 23 2.31 18.52 -24.80
N SER A 24 2.95 17.80 -25.71
CA SER A 24 2.47 16.54 -26.25
C SER A 24 2.10 15.67 -25.06
N ARG A 25 0.80 15.49 -24.90
CA ARG A 25 0.17 14.55 -23.99
C ARG A 25 0.77 13.17 -24.29
N ILE A 26 1.72 12.71 -23.47
CA ILE A 26 2.19 11.33 -23.52
C ILE A 26 1.06 10.48 -22.96
N ALA A 27 0.17 10.09 -23.88
CA ALA A 27 -0.73 8.98 -23.70
C ALA A 27 0.11 7.71 -23.79
N SER A 28 0.46 7.15 -22.63
CA SER A 28 0.91 5.76 -22.54
C SER A 28 -0.34 4.87 -22.48
N PRO A 29 -0.37 3.77 -23.25
CA PRO A 29 -1.57 2.97 -23.44
C PRO A 29 -1.85 2.13 -22.18
N SER A 30 -2.95 2.43 -21.51
CA SER A 30 -3.63 1.46 -20.65
C SER A 30 -4.30 0.43 -21.55
N SER A 31 -3.54 -0.55 -22.04
CA SER A 31 -4.11 -1.80 -22.55
C SER A 31 -4.40 -2.69 -21.35
N CYS A 32 -5.60 -2.55 -20.80
CA CYS A 32 -6.24 -3.52 -19.90
C CYS A 32 -7.75 -3.29 -20.02
N GLU A 33 -8.32 -3.66 -21.16
CA GLU A 33 -9.76 -3.89 -21.25
C GLU A 33 -10.02 -5.37 -21.53
N ALA A 34 -10.89 -5.93 -20.69
CA ALA A 34 -11.73 -7.10 -20.89
C ALA A 34 -11.07 -8.45 -21.22
N GLU A 35 -11.07 -9.39 -20.25
CA GLU A 35 -12.12 -10.42 -20.22
C GLU A 35 -12.04 -11.36 -18.99
N LEU A 36 -13.22 -11.75 -18.52
CA LEU A 36 -13.57 -13.05 -17.96
C LEU A 36 -13.20 -13.42 -16.51
N LEU A 37 -14.20 -13.18 -15.66
CA LEU A 37 -14.77 -14.17 -14.74
C LEU A 37 -14.29 -15.62 -14.99
N ARG A 38 -13.35 -16.11 -14.18
CA ARG A 38 -13.36 -17.52 -13.77
C ARG A 38 -12.58 -17.73 -12.48
N VAL A 39 -13.35 -17.73 -11.39
CA VAL A 39 -13.00 -18.34 -10.11
C VAL A 39 -12.46 -19.74 -10.36
N LYS A 40 -11.15 -19.92 -10.14
CA LYS A 40 -10.50 -21.23 -10.02
C LYS A 40 -11.00 -21.89 -8.73
N ARG A 41 -11.99 -22.77 -8.85
CA ARG A 41 -12.14 -23.87 -7.89
C ARG A 41 -11.23 -25.00 -8.36
N CYS A 42 -10.21 -25.29 -7.57
CA CYS A 42 -9.47 -26.54 -7.66
C CYS A 42 -10.39 -27.74 -7.35
N PHE A 43 -9.90 -28.91 -7.76
CA PHE A 43 -10.20 -30.25 -7.22
C PHE A 43 -11.12 -31.14 -8.07
N SER A 44 -10.53 -31.93 -8.98
CA SER A 44 -10.58 -33.41 -8.95
C SER A 44 -9.83 -34.05 -10.14
N ASN A 45 -9.18 -35.17 -9.83
CA ASN A 45 -8.17 -35.98 -10.54
C ASN A 45 -8.46 -36.40 -12.01
N PRO A 46 -7.44 -36.81 -12.80
CA PRO A 46 -7.58 -37.33 -14.14
C PRO A 46 -7.59 -38.88 -14.15
N ALA A 47 -8.67 -39.47 -14.64
CA ALA A 47 -8.65 -40.83 -15.17
C ALA A 47 -9.93 -41.06 -15.96
N THR A 48 -9.83 -41.20 -17.28
CA THR A 48 -10.25 -42.39 -18.05
C THR A 48 -10.24 -42.07 -19.55
N ARG A 49 -9.45 -42.85 -20.29
CA ARG A 49 -9.61 -43.09 -21.74
C ARG A 49 -11.02 -43.58 -22.04
N SER A 50 -11.63 -43.17 -23.16
CA SER A 50 -12.30 -44.13 -24.06
C SER A 50 -12.53 -43.53 -25.45
N ILE A 51 -12.46 -44.42 -26.43
CA ILE A 51 -12.42 -44.27 -27.88
C ILE A 51 -13.84 -44.50 -28.46
N ALA A 52 -14.07 -44.02 -29.69
CA ALA A 52 -15.06 -44.49 -30.69
C ALA A 52 -16.55 -44.26 -30.39
N SER A 53 -17.24 -43.39 -31.12
CA SER A 53 -17.90 -43.65 -32.43
C SER A 53 -18.93 -44.77 -32.39
N HIS A 54 -20.22 -44.45 -32.56
CA HIS A 54 -21.03 -44.89 -33.71
C HIS A 54 -22.46 -44.31 -33.61
N LEU A 55 -23.02 -43.92 -34.75
CA LEU A 55 -24.42 -43.60 -34.95
C LEU A 55 -25.31 -44.79 -34.55
N SER A 56 -26.46 -44.51 -33.93
CA SER A 56 -27.68 -45.25 -34.19
C SER A 56 -28.93 -44.45 -33.84
N VAL A 57 -29.98 -44.72 -34.60
CA VAL A 57 -31.20 -43.93 -34.81
C VAL A 57 -32.38 -44.60 -34.06
N ARG A 58 -33.17 -43.78 -33.33
CA ARG A 58 -34.58 -43.97 -32.88
C ARG A 58 -34.88 -45.15 -31.92
N PRO A 59 -36.10 -45.24 -31.30
CA PRO A 59 -37.20 -44.27 -31.15
C PRO A 59 -37.59 -43.99 -29.68
N LYS A 60 -38.47 -42.99 -29.50
CA LYS A 60 -39.18 -42.68 -28.25
C LYS A 60 -40.40 -43.59 -28.09
N PRO A 61 -40.65 -44.19 -26.91
CA PRO A 61 -41.99 -44.55 -26.50
C PRO A 61 -42.49 -43.68 -25.34
N ARG A 62 -43.81 -43.67 -25.25
CA ARG A 62 -44.69 -42.81 -24.46
C ARG A 62 -44.91 -43.44 -23.07
N THR A 63 -45.39 -42.60 -22.13
CA THR A 63 -46.17 -42.92 -20.92
C THR A 63 -45.51 -43.71 -19.78
N SER A 64 -45.35 -43.07 -18.62
CA SER A 64 -46.34 -43.16 -17.54
C SER A 64 -46.09 -42.10 -16.47
N SER A 65 -47.16 -41.42 -16.09
CA SER A 65 -47.28 -40.58 -14.93
C SER A 65 -47.31 -41.47 -13.69
N ILE A 66 -46.41 -41.27 -12.72
CA ILE A 66 -46.64 -41.64 -11.32
C ILE A 66 -46.03 -40.55 -10.42
N ALA A 67 -46.95 -39.80 -9.82
CA ALA A 67 -46.97 -39.34 -8.44
C ALA A 67 -45.73 -38.66 -7.85
N SER A 68 -45.84 -37.33 -7.73
CA SER A 68 -45.89 -36.64 -6.43
C SER A 68 -45.15 -37.31 -5.27
N HIS A 69 -43.88 -36.99 -5.10
CA HIS A 69 -43.32 -36.85 -3.76
C HIS A 69 -43.16 -35.36 -3.49
N LEU A 70 -44.10 -34.89 -2.67
CA LEU A 70 -44.16 -33.54 -2.14
C LEU A 70 -42.81 -33.15 -1.58
N ALA A 71 -42.30 -32.03 -2.10
CA ALA A 71 -41.35 -31.21 -1.38
C ALA A 71 -41.95 -30.84 -0.02
N THR A 72 -41.52 -31.52 1.04
CA THR A 72 -41.52 -30.95 2.39
C THR A 72 -40.42 -29.88 2.45
N ARG A 73 -40.62 -28.81 1.68
CA ARG A 73 -40.00 -27.53 2.00
C ARG A 73 -40.61 -27.13 3.33
N SER A 74 -39.83 -27.24 4.41
CA SER A 74 -40.18 -26.67 5.71
C SER A 74 -40.34 -25.16 5.52
N SER A 75 -41.57 -24.76 5.22
CA SER A 75 -42.00 -23.38 5.13
C SER A 75 -41.99 -22.83 6.55
N PHE A 76 -40.84 -22.31 6.98
CA PHE A 76 -40.76 -21.38 8.11
C PHE A 76 -41.43 -20.05 7.71
N ALA A 77 -42.69 -20.10 7.29
CA ALA A 77 -43.47 -18.95 6.91
C ALA A 77 -44.83 -19.01 7.61
N ARG A 78 -44.84 -18.45 8.82
CA ARG A 78 -45.61 -17.25 9.16
C ARG A 78 -45.92 -17.26 10.67
N PHE A 79 -45.02 -16.68 11.46
CA PHE A 79 -45.44 -16.05 12.70
C PHE A 79 -46.04 -14.68 12.34
N ASN A 80 -47.31 -14.66 11.92
CA ASN A 80 -48.08 -13.42 11.98
C ASN A 80 -48.70 -13.30 13.37
N ARG A 81 -47.86 -12.95 14.35
CA ARG A 81 -48.35 -12.32 15.57
C ARG A 81 -48.25 -10.83 15.33
N VAL A 82 -49.39 -10.16 15.26
CA VAL A 82 -49.43 -8.70 15.42
C VAL A 82 -49.00 -8.46 16.87
N SER A 83 -47.70 -8.18 17.01
CA SER A 83 -46.98 -8.03 18.26
C SER A 83 -46.71 -6.55 18.45
N GLY A 84 -47.15 -5.98 19.58
CA GLY A 84 -46.70 -4.67 20.02
C GLY A 84 -45.23 -4.72 20.45
N PHE A 85 -44.53 -3.59 20.33
CA PHE A 85 -43.16 -3.41 20.81
C PHE A 85 -43.06 -3.83 22.28
N THR A 86 -42.38 -4.94 22.55
CA THR A 86 -41.99 -5.27 23.92
C THR A 86 -40.69 -4.56 24.26
N LEU A 87 -40.51 -4.18 25.53
CA LEU A 87 -39.23 -3.63 26.01
C LEU A 87 -38.08 -4.61 25.76
N LEU A 88 -38.35 -5.92 25.90
CA LEU A 88 -37.34 -6.97 25.70
C LEU A 88 -36.83 -7.03 24.25
N GLU A 89 -37.69 -6.86 23.26
CA GLU A 89 -37.31 -6.87 21.84
C GLU A 89 -36.34 -5.74 21.49
N VAL A 90 -36.62 -4.53 21.96
CA VAL A 90 -35.73 -3.37 21.78
C VAL A 90 -34.41 -3.57 22.51
N MET A 91 -34.43 -4.12 23.74
CA MET A 91 -33.20 -4.41 24.48
C MET A 91 -32.31 -5.43 23.75
N VAL A 92 -32.89 -6.51 23.22
CA VAL A 92 -32.14 -7.51 22.45
C VAL A 92 -31.61 -6.93 21.14
N ALA A 93 -32.44 -6.16 20.42
CA ALA A 93 -32.02 -5.51 19.19
C ALA A 93 -30.86 -4.53 19.43
N LEU A 94 -30.95 -3.69 20.47
CA LEU A 94 -29.88 -2.78 20.87
C LEU A 94 -28.63 -3.53 21.33
N ALA A 95 -28.76 -4.65 22.04
CA ALA A 95 -27.61 -5.45 22.46
C ALA A 95 -26.84 -6.01 21.26
N ILE A 96 -27.53 -6.60 20.28
CA ILE A 96 -26.90 -7.12 19.05
C ILE A 96 -26.27 -5.97 18.26
N PHE A 97 -26.99 -4.84 18.14
CA PHE A 97 -26.49 -3.65 17.45
C PHE A 97 -25.22 -3.10 18.13
N ALA A 98 -25.20 -3.00 19.46
CA ALA A 98 -24.06 -2.52 20.22
C ALA A 98 -22.82 -3.41 20.00
N VAL A 99 -22.99 -4.74 20.01
CA VAL A 99 -21.88 -5.67 19.71
C VAL A 99 -21.36 -5.48 18.29
N ALA A 100 -22.26 -5.35 17.30
CA ALA A 100 -21.88 -5.09 15.92
C ALA A 100 -21.14 -3.76 15.76
N ALA A 101 -21.60 -2.69 16.44
CA ALA A 101 -20.95 -1.38 16.44
C ALA A 101 -19.54 -1.43 17.05
N ILE A 102 -19.34 -2.13 18.18
CA ILE A 102 -18.01 -2.30 18.78
C ILE A 102 -17.06 -3.04 17.82
N ALA A 103 -17.55 -4.11 17.18
CA ALA A 103 -16.75 -4.87 16.20
C ALA A 103 -16.33 -3.98 15.02
N LEU A 104 -17.27 -3.19 14.47
CA LEU A 104 -16.99 -2.26 13.39
C LEU A 104 -15.98 -1.18 13.80
N THR A 105 -16.14 -0.57 14.98
CA THR A 105 -15.22 0.46 15.48
C THR A 105 -13.80 -0.09 15.65
N LYS A 106 -13.64 -1.32 16.13
CA LYS A 106 -12.31 -1.97 16.22
C LYS A 106 -11.65 -2.10 14.85
N VAL A 107 -12.41 -2.57 13.87
CA VAL A 107 -11.94 -2.70 12.48
C VAL A 107 -11.55 -1.34 11.90
N ALA A 108 -12.38 -0.31 12.12
CA ALA A 108 -12.08 1.06 11.68
C ALA A 108 -10.80 1.62 12.31
N MET A 109 -10.59 1.44 13.63
CA MET A 109 -9.37 1.85 14.30
C MET A 109 -8.13 1.13 13.75
N GLN A 110 -8.23 -0.17 13.47
CA GLN A 110 -7.15 -0.94 12.87
C GLN A 110 -6.80 -0.44 11.46
N TYR A 111 -7.80 -0.07 10.65
CA TYR A 111 -7.56 0.53 9.34
C TYR A 111 -6.80 1.86 9.44
N THR A 112 -7.22 2.76 10.33
CA THR A 112 -6.55 4.05 10.54
C THR A 112 -5.10 3.87 10.99
N GLN A 113 -4.85 2.97 11.95
CA GLN A 113 -3.49 2.70 12.42
C GLN A 113 -2.60 2.12 11.31
N SER A 114 -3.13 1.17 10.54
CA SER A 114 -2.40 0.55 9.44
C SER A 114 -2.05 1.57 8.35
N THR A 115 -2.99 2.48 8.06
CA THR A 115 -2.81 3.57 7.09
C THR A 115 -1.73 4.54 7.57
N SER A 116 -1.80 4.97 8.83
CA SER A 116 -0.79 5.86 9.42
C SER A 116 0.62 5.24 9.35
N ASN A 117 0.76 3.97 9.73
CA ASN A 117 2.02 3.25 9.65
C ASN A 117 2.53 3.10 8.20
N ALA A 118 1.63 2.91 7.23
CA ALA A 118 2.00 2.84 5.82
C ALA A 118 2.50 4.19 5.30
N ILE A 119 1.83 5.29 5.66
CA ILE A 119 2.28 6.65 5.33
C ILE A 119 3.66 6.90 5.94
N LEU A 120 3.85 6.57 7.21
CA LEU A 120 5.12 6.77 7.92
C LEU A 120 6.28 6.02 7.24
N ARG A 121 6.07 4.76 6.83
CA ARG A 121 7.06 3.99 6.06
C ARG A 121 7.42 4.65 4.73
N THR A 122 6.43 5.16 4.02
CA THR A 122 6.66 5.87 2.76
C THR A 122 7.46 7.16 2.99
N LYS A 123 7.15 7.94 4.04
CA LYS A 123 7.95 9.12 4.41
C LYS A 123 9.40 8.73 4.70
N ALA A 124 9.61 7.69 5.52
CA ALA A 124 10.94 7.17 5.86
C ALA A 124 11.71 6.70 4.62
N GLN A 125 11.03 6.04 3.67
CA GLN A 125 11.63 5.60 2.41
C GLN A 125 12.14 6.78 1.59
N PHE A 126 11.37 7.87 1.47
CA PHE A 126 11.85 9.08 0.78
C PHE A 126 13.06 9.70 1.48
N VAL A 127 13.09 9.73 2.81
CA VAL A 127 14.25 10.22 3.57
C VAL A 127 15.46 9.33 3.33
N ALA A 128 15.30 8.00 3.34
CA ALA A 128 16.35 7.04 3.05
C ALA A 128 16.94 7.26 1.65
N MET A 129 16.09 7.34 0.62
CA MET A 129 16.53 7.55 -0.76
C MET A 129 17.26 8.88 -0.95
N ASN A 130 16.79 9.94 -0.29
CA ASN A 130 17.46 11.24 -0.33
C ASN A 130 18.85 11.18 0.30
N GLU A 131 19.00 10.51 1.45
CA GLU A 131 20.32 10.37 2.09
C GLU A 131 21.26 9.51 1.23
N VAL A 132 20.78 8.42 0.65
CA VAL A 132 21.57 7.56 -0.25
C VAL A 132 22.05 8.35 -1.46
N ALA A 133 21.15 9.12 -2.10
CA ALA A 133 21.50 9.97 -3.23
C ALA A 133 22.55 11.03 -2.85
N MET A 134 22.45 11.62 -1.65
CA MET A 134 23.48 12.55 -1.14
C MET A 134 24.83 11.86 -0.93
N MET A 135 24.84 10.65 -0.36
CA MET A 135 26.08 9.89 -0.15
C MET A 135 26.74 9.48 -1.47
N GLU A 136 25.94 9.03 -2.45
CA GLU A 136 26.41 8.68 -3.79
C GLU A 136 26.96 9.90 -4.54
N MET A 137 26.26 11.04 -4.45
CA MET A 137 26.69 12.29 -5.07
C MET A 137 28.01 12.82 -4.47
N ASN A 138 28.15 12.74 -3.15
CA ASN A 138 29.35 13.19 -2.44
C ASN A 138 30.50 12.18 -2.45
N GLN A 139 30.26 10.96 -2.96
CA GLN A 139 31.21 9.84 -2.90
C GLN A 139 31.73 9.64 -1.46
N GLU A 140 30.82 9.70 -0.49
CA GLU A 140 31.15 9.74 0.95
C GLU A 140 31.65 8.38 1.44
N TRP A 141 32.95 8.28 1.76
CA TRP A 141 33.53 7.07 2.34
C TRP A 141 33.38 7.07 3.87
N LEU A 142 32.90 5.97 4.45
CA LEU A 142 32.65 5.84 5.88
C LEU A 142 33.66 4.91 6.56
N ASP A 143 34.28 5.34 7.66
CA ASP A 143 35.23 4.51 8.41
C ASP A 143 34.57 3.73 9.58
N GLY A 144 33.23 3.72 9.65
CA GLY A 144 32.49 3.04 10.71
C GLY A 144 31.00 3.32 10.72
N THR A 145 30.45 3.60 11.91
CA THR A 145 29.05 3.97 12.10
C THR A 145 28.91 5.48 12.24
N GLN A 146 27.90 6.06 11.61
CA GLN A 146 27.55 7.47 11.77
C GLN A 146 26.05 7.62 11.94
N SER A 147 25.64 8.50 12.83
CA SER A 147 24.23 8.83 13.07
C SER A 147 23.99 10.30 12.80
N LYS A 148 22.83 10.61 12.21
CA LYS A 148 22.41 11.97 11.86
C LYS A 148 20.93 12.12 12.10
N GLN A 149 20.51 13.30 12.55
CA GLN A 149 19.09 13.63 12.63
C GLN A 149 18.71 14.60 11.51
N VAL A 150 17.56 14.38 10.88
CA VAL A 150 17.02 15.24 9.84
C VAL A 150 15.52 15.44 10.04
N THR A 151 15.05 16.68 9.92
CA THR A 151 13.61 16.96 9.90
C THR A 151 13.12 17.01 8.46
N SER A 152 12.16 16.14 8.10
CA SER A 152 11.59 16.07 6.75
C SER A 152 10.17 15.52 6.79
N GLN A 153 9.31 16.03 5.90
CA GLN A 153 7.90 15.62 5.80
C GLN A 153 7.11 15.73 7.12
N GLY A 154 7.45 16.75 7.93
CA GLY A 154 6.82 17.03 9.22
C GLY A 154 7.33 16.20 10.39
N GLU A 155 8.17 15.18 10.14
CA GLU A 155 8.73 14.32 11.18
C GLU A 155 10.22 14.57 11.36
N THR A 156 10.76 14.13 12.50
CA THR A 156 12.20 14.08 12.73
C THR A 156 12.68 12.65 12.68
N TRP A 157 13.70 12.42 11.86
CA TRP A 157 14.22 11.11 11.55
C TRP A 157 15.63 11.01 12.09
N GLN A 158 15.94 9.88 12.71
CA GLN A 158 17.31 9.48 12.94
C GLN A 158 17.72 8.51 11.84
N ILE A 159 18.83 8.85 11.18
CA ILE A 159 19.46 8.04 10.15
C ILE A 159 20.74 7.48 10.75
N ASP A 160 20.82 6.16 10.85
CA ASP A 160 21.99 5.43 11.31
C ASP A 160 22.63 4.72 10.10
N LYS A 161 23.86 5.12 9.77
CA LYS A 161 24.67 4.58 8.67
C LYS A 161 25.73 3.67 9.25
N LYS A 162 25.86 2.44 8.73
CA LYS A 162 26.88 1.48 9.14
C LYS A 162 27.65 0.98 7.93
N ALA A 163 28.95 1.24 7.92
CA ALA A 163 29.86 0.68 6.95
C ALA A 163 30.25 -0.75 7.29
N GLN A 164 30.21 -1.63 6.30
CA GLN A 164 30.70 -2.99 6.36
C GLN A 164 31.71 -3.24 5.24
N SER A 165 32.86 -3.80 5.60
CA SER A 165 33.86 -4.24 4.64
C SER A 165 33.32 -5.37 3.76
N THR A 166 33.68 -5.35 2.49
CA THR A 166 33.36 -6.43 1.55
C THR A 166 34.64 -7.17 1.13
N ILE A 167 34.50 -8.29 0.41
CA ILE A 167 35.64 -9.07 -0.12
C ILE A 167 36.52 -8.21 -1.04
N SER A 168 35.92 -7.25 -1.73
CA SER A 168 36.63 -6.30 -2.58
C SER A 168 36.99 -5.04 -1.76
N PRO A 169 38.28 -4.72 -1.56
CA PRO A 169 38.69 -3.59 -0.71
C PRO A 169 38.28 -2.22 -1.26
N LYS A 170 37.89 -2.15 -2.54
CA LYS A 170 37.40 -0.95 -3.22
C LYS A 170 35.87 -0.86 -3.25
N ILE A 171 35.16 -1.69 -2.49
CA ILE A 171 33.69 -1.65 -2.42
C ILE A 171 33.29 -1.73 -0.96
N GLN A 172 32.44 -0.79 -0.55
CA GLN A 172 31.92 -0.73 0.80
C GLN A 172 30.42 -0.99 0.78
N ARG A 173 29.94 -1.90 1.64
CA ARG A 173 28.50 -2.08 1.87
C ARG A 173 28.06 -1.11 2.95
N ILE A 174 27.09 -0.27 2.65
CA ILE A 174 26.46 0.62 3.63
C ILE A 174 25.08 0.09 3.97
N GLU A 175 24.84 -0.10 5.26
CA GLU A 175 23.51 -0.32 5.82
C GLU A 175 22.99 0.99 6.39
N LEU A 176 21.84 1.43 5.91
CA LEU A 176 21.20 2.68 6.29
C LEU A 176 19.86 2.36 6.95
N GLN A 177 19.75 2.67 8.24
CA GLN A 177 18.53 2.50 9.02
C GLN A 177 17.91 3.86 9.30
N VAL A 178 16.62 4.01 8.96
CA VAL A 178 15.83 5.21 9.25
C VAL A 178 14.82 4.89 10.34
N SER A 179 14.88 5.65 11.43
CA SER A 179 14.04 5.51 12.61
C SER A 179 13.36 6.83 12.93
N LEU A 180 12.17 6.78 13.52
CA LEU A 180 11.51 8.00 13.99
C LEU A 180 12.21 8.50 15.26
N PHE A 181 12.43 9.81 15.35
CA PHE A 181 13.02 10.45 16.52
C PHE A 181 11.96 11.28 17.24
N ASN A 182 11.64 10.87 18.46
CA ASN A 182 10.74 11.60 19.32
C ASN A 182 11.50 12.73 20.04
N LYS A 183 11.24 13.97 19.63
CA LYS A 183 11.90 15.17 20.17
C LYS A 183 11.56 15.44 21.65
N GLU A 184 10.37 15.08 22.09
CA GLU A 184 9.90 15.36 23.47
C GLU A 184 10.56 14.42 24.48
N GLN A 185 10.71 13.14 24.10
CA GLN A 185 11.32 12.11 24.93
C GLN A 185 12.83 11.97 24.69
N GLY A 186 13.38 12.64 23.68
CA GLY A 186 14.78 12.51 23.25
C GLY A 186 15.14 11.07 22.84
N LYS A 187 14.16 10.30 22.35
CA LYS A 187 14.30 8.86 22.14
C LYS A 187 14.09 8.49 20.66
N VAL A 188 14.90 7.54 20.21
CA VAL A 188 14.76 6.89 18.91
C VAL A 188 13.77 5.75 19.04
N GLU A 189 12.74 5.76 18.20
CA GLU A 189 11.80 4.66 18.09
C GLU A 189 12.39 3.48 17.30
N ALA A 190 11.64 2.39 17.15
CA ALA A 190 12.08 1.26 16.34
C ALA A 190 12.33 1.68 14.89
N GLY A 191 13.32 1.04 14.25
CA GLY A 191 13.63 1.27 12.84
C GLY A 191 12.42 1.04 11.95
N ILE A 192 12.12 1.99 11.08
CA ILE A 192 10.96 1.96 10.19
C ILE A 192 11.34 1.36 8.85
N THR A 193 12.51 1.76 8.33
CA THR A 193 13.02 1.34 7.02
C THR A 193 14.52 1.06 7.12
N ASN A 194 14.97 0.01 6.44
CA ASN A 194 16.39 -0.31 6.25
C ASN A 194 16.66 -0.39 4.75
N LEU A 195 17.73 0.26 4.30
CA LEU A 195 18.24 0.17 2.94
C LEU A 195 19.72 -0.24 2.96
N VAL A 196 20.10 -1.12 2.04
CA VAL A 196 21.49 -1.50 1.83
C VAL A 196 21.90 -1.06 0.43
N PHE A 197 23.02 -0.36 0.33
CA PHE A 197 23.62 0.01 -0.94
C PHE A 197 25.14 -0.16 -0.91
N PHE A 198 25.78 -0.09 -2.08
CA PHE A 198 27.22 -0.25 -2.20
C PHE A 198 27.84 1.05 -2.66
N ASN A 199 28.86 1.50 -1.93
CA ASN A 199 29.61 2.68 -2.25
C ASN A 199 30.97 2.32 -2.90
N TYR A 200 31.42 3.18 -3.80
CA TYR A 200 32.68 3.05 -4.54
C TYR A 200 33.59 4.24 -4.20
N PRO A 201 34.92 4.04 -4.12
CA PRO A 201 35.84 5.11 -3.83
C PRO A 201 35.80 6.18 -4.93
N ALA A 202 35.98 7.43 -4.53
CA ALA A 202 36.09 8.55 -5.46
C ALA A 202 37.20 8.29 -6.48
N LYS A 203 36.90 8.47 -7.77
CA LYS A 203 37.93 8.44 -8.82
C LYS A 203 38.74 9.74 -8.70
N ALA A 204 40.06 9.62 -8.53
CA ALA A 204 40.95 10.76 -8.62
C ALA A 204 40.74 11.45 -9.97
N ARG A 205 40.38 12.74 -9.96
CA ARG A 205 40.31 13.54 -11.18
C ARG A 205 41.74 13.74 -11.68
N THR A 206 42.09 13.07 -12.77
CA THR A 206 43.31 13.29 -13.54
C THR A 206 43.11 14.42 -14.53
#